data_AF-A0A6V7XMJ2-F1
#
_entry.id   AF-A0A6V7XMJ2-F1
#
_cell.length_a   1.000
_cell.length_b   1.000
_cell.length_c   1.000
_cell.angle_alpha   90.00
_cell.angle_beta   90.00
_cell.angle_gamma   90.00
#
_symmetry.space_group_name_H-M   'P 1'
#
loop_
_entity.id
_entity.type
_entity.pdbx_description
1 polymer ?
#
loop_
_entity_poly.entity_id
_entity_poly.type
_entity_poly.pdbx_seq_one_letter_code
_entity_poly.pdbx_strand_id
1 'polypeptide(L)'
;MFMLLHSYPEVVSNVNRNELGFLLKQTGVSILISSLNNIFAFCAGTILPIPALRSFCAQTAILLSVNLVGIFLIYPAFIALDLKRRKAGRRDLAFLAYYCLCMDESVGTVQHYQHQNNDNNGVTHQELINAKSDYECASPPYLPAELDKTVNSCKHPEVVYTQPKLNNVHQFERTRKRRQKKSYRMYTLQGFLHIVYIPLLKYTTFKIGVLLSAFGLFLLSLYGISHSTIGLELSDILPENSAPADFLKTRDRYFSFYPMSIVLHGEQIDFPARQHQIDLLRNEIGYSRFVVKLADGEPSERYWLQLFRDWLIGMQQRLDNAKIQFGDLNSANLTSSMIGNPDLQIAFSLACSYGENYDCDRVNFVRLIDESGTINSDGFYNYLYGWHEYEQMFYAVSQASFYPRLKKLRQGTPGNMKYRYFIPPAPKPLFSRIPFYLSGLHDTPTIMQMIHDIRSISENYTRMGLVNHPEGVPFTFWEQYLHLEYYLVVSIAIISLSVFCVITLIIFNPWAAGIVTLVVLSMTVELAGFMGLAHVKLNPISAVTLITAVGIGVEFTAHVVLAFLTSLGTRHERMEECLKHMFVPVIHGGMSTLLVII
;
A
#
# COMPACT_ATOMS: atom_id res chain seq x y z
N MET A 1 4.33 8.16 22.71
CA MET A 1 4.19 9.32 23.62
C MET A 1 3.58 8.96 24.98
N PHE A 2 2.38 8.35 25.02
CA PHE A 2 1.69 8.00 26.27
C PHE A 2 2.52 7.15 27.26
N MET A 3 3.33 6.23 26.75
CA MET A 3 4.31 5.46 27.55
C MET A 3 5.28 6.34 28.35
N LEU A 4 5.79 7.43 27.75
CA LEU A 4 6.69 8.37 28.45
C LEU A 4 5.94 9.14 29.54
N LEU A 5 4.72 9.61 29.23
CA LEU A 5 3.90 10.37 30.18
C LEU A 5 3.43 9.54 31.37
N HIS A 6 3.17 8.26 31.19
CA HIS A 6 2.74 7.40 32.28
C HIS A 6 3.88 7.11 33.26
N SER A 7 5.08 6.88 32.75
CA SER A 7 6.27 6.66 33.60
C SER A 7 6.81 7.95 34.23
N TYR A 8 6.40 9.10 33.69
CA TYR A 8 6.88 10.41 34.11
C TYR A 8 6.62 10.76 35.60
N PRO A 9 5.39 10.66 36.14
CA PRO A 9 5.13 10.94 37.57
C PRO A 9 5.91 10.04 38.52
N GLU A 10 6.08 8.77 38.16
CA GLU A 10 6.77 7.78 38.98
C GLU A 10 8.26 8.12 39.09
N VAL A 11 8.91 8.46 37.97
CA VAL A 11 10.33 8.83 37.92
C VAL A 11 10.60 10.13 38.67
N VAL A 12 9.75 11.15 38.53
CA VAL A 12 9.89 12.44 39.22
C VAL A 12 9.82 12.31 40.73
N SER A 13 9.03 11.36 41.24
CA SER A 13 8.91 11.15 42.68
C SER A 13 10.09 10.40 43.31
N ASN A 14 10.81 9.61 42.52
CA ASN A 14 11.83 8.67 43.00
C ASN A 14 13.26 9.16 42.79
N VAL A 15 13.51 10.09 41.87
CA VAL A 15 14.86 10.53 41.47
C VAL A 15 14.96 12.06 41.48
N ASN A 16 15.93 12.63 42.20
CA ASN A 16 16.10 14.09 42.34
C ASN A 16 17.11 14.71 41.35
N ARG A 17 17.89 13.90 40.60
CA ARG A 17 18.90 14.36 39.62
C ARG A 17 18.82 13.53 38.34
N ASN A 18 18.94 14.19 37.18
CA ASN A 18 18.89 13.57 35.85
C ASN A 18 17.61 12.75 35.55
N GLU A 19 16.46 13.21 36.05
CA GLU A 19 15.13 12.59 35.88
C GLU A 19 14.83 12.23 34.42
N LEU A 20 15.10 13.14 33.49
CA LEU A 20 14.86 12.95 32.06
C LEU A 20 15.69 11.80 31.48
N GLY A 21 16.97 11.73 31.85
CA GLY A 21 17.88 10.69 31.40
C GLY A 21 17.45 9.31 31.92
N PHE A 22 16.97 9.25 33.16
CA PHE A 22 16.43 8.02 33.73
C PHE A 22 15.12 7.58 33.04
N LEU A 23 14.20 8.52 32.80
CA LEU A 23 12.96 8.27 32.08
C LEU A 23 13.23 7.71 30.68
N LEU A 24 14.10 8.38 29.90
CA LEU A 24 14.44 7.95 28.55
C LEU A 24 15.20 6.61 28.56
N LYS A 25 16.05 6.36 29.56
CA LYS A 25 16.71 5.06 29.74
C LYS A 25 15.70 3.93 29.97
N GLN A 26 14.64 4.18 30.76
CA GLN A 26 13.65 3.18 31.12
C GLN A 26 12.68 2.86 29.97
N THR A 27 12.15 3.87 29.27
CA THR A 27 11.11 3.68 28.24
C THR A 27 11.61 3.83 26.81
N GLY A 28 12.77 4.44 26.59
CA GLY A 28 13.31 4.76 25.26
C GLY A 28 13.59 3.51 24.42
N VAL A 29 14.17 2.47 25.01
CA VAL A 29 14.43 1.18 24.30
C VAL A 29 13.14 0.62 23.72
N SER A 30 12.05 0.65 24.49
CA SER A 30 10.78 0.11 24.04
C SER A 30 10.15 0.91 22.90
N ILE A 31 10.26 2.24 22.96
CA ILE A 31 9.80 3.14 21.90
C ILE A 31 10.59 2.93 20.62
N LEU A 32 11.91 2.72 20.74
CA LEU A 32 12.79 2.45 19.61
C LEU A 32 12.43 1.13 18.91
N ILE A 33 12.17 0.05 19.67
CA ILE A 33 11.70 -1.23 19.11
C ILE A 33 10.42 -1.03 18.30
N SER A 34 9.40 -0.40 18.88
CA SER A 34 8.11 -0.22 18.22
C SER A 34 8.23 0.65 16.97
N SER A 35 8.96 1.75 17.05
CA SER A 35 9.06 2.71 15.94
C SER A 35 9.87 2.16 14.79
N LEU A 36 10.99 1.47 15.05
CA LEU A 36 11.78 0.83 13.99
C LEU A 36 11.00 -0.26 13.28
N ASN A 37 10.25 -1.08 14.03
CA ASN A 37 9.38 -2.10 13.44
C ASN A 37 8.28 -1.50 12.58
N ASN A 38 7.65 -0.40 13.01
CA ASN A 38 6.68 0.33 12.20
C ASN A 38 7.31 0.89 10.92
N ILE A 39 8.50 1.51 11.02
CA ILE A 39 9.22 2.03 9.84
C ILE A 39 9.51 0.89 8.85
N PHE A 40 10.05 -0.24 9.32
CA PHE A 40 10.33 -1.39 8.45
C PHE A 40 9.07 -2.04 7.88
N ALA A 41 7.96 -2.06 8.63
CA ALA A 41 6.67 -2.55 8.13
C ALA A 41 6.19 -1.73 6.92
N PHE A 42 6.23 -0.39 7.02
CA PHE A 42 5.87 0.48 5.90
C PHE A 42 6.91 0.47 4.77
N CYS A 43 8.20 0.28 5.06
CA CYS A 43 9.21 0.06 4.02
C CYS A 43 8.95 -1.23 3.24
N ALA A 44 8.61 -2.34 3.90
CA ALA A 44 8.27 -3.59 3.23
C ALA A 44 6.97 -3.48 2.40
N GLY A 45 6.03 -2.62 2.80
CA GLY A 45 4.83 -2.29 2.01
C GLY A 45 5.14 -1.67 0.64
N THR A 46 6.34 -1.11 0.44
CA THR A 46 6.75 -0.54 -0.87
C THR A 46 7.02 -1.59 -1.95
N ILE A 47 7.09 -2.88 -1.57
CA ILE A 47 7.26 -4.01 -2.51
C ILE A 47 5.99 -4.24 -3.35
N LEU A 48 4.84 -3.76 -2.89
CA LEU A 48 3.58 -3.90 -3.62
C LEU A 48 3.70 -3.24 -5.02
N PRO A 49 3.25 -3.92 -6.09
CA PRO A 49 3.45 -3.46 -7.46
C PRO A 49 2.64 -2.21 -7.83
N ILE A 50 1.75 -1.75 -6.94
CA ILE A 50 0.80 -0.66 -7.22
C ILE A 50 1.42 0.68 -6.84
N PRO A 51 1.62 1.59 -7.81
CA PRO A 51 2.39 2.82 -7.58
C PRO A 51 1.76 3.74 -6.53
N ALA A 52 0.42 3.82 -6.49
CA ALA A 52 -0.29 4.63 -5.50
C ALA A 52 0.00 4.14 -4.06
N LEU A 53 -0.12 2.84 -3.81
CA LEU A 53 0.15 2.24 -2.50
C LEU A 53 1.63 2.30 -2.12
N ARG A 54 2.52 2.14 -3.10
CA ARG A 54 3.96 2.31 -2.89
C ARG A 54 4.29 3.74 -2.43
N SER A 55 3.67 4.75 -3.05
CA SER A 55 3.86 6.15 -2.64
C SER A 55 3.32 6.42 -1.24
N PHE A 56 2.15 5.88 -0.90
CA PHE A 56 1.56 5.98 0.45
C PHE A 56 2.46 5.33 1.52
N CYS A 57 2.96 4.12 1.26
CA CYS A 57 3.84 3.42 2.18
C CYS A 57 5.17 4.16 2.37
N ALA A 58 5.75 4.70 1.29
CA ALA A 58 6.98 5.50 1.36
C ALA A 58 6.80 6.80 2.17
N GLN A 59 5.69 7.53 1.93
CA GLN A 59 5.37 8.75 2.69
C GLN A 59 5.20 8.46 4.18
N THR A 60 4.49 7.38 4.53
CA THR A 60 4.28 6.98 5.92
C THR A 60 5.58 6.54 6.59
N ALA A 61 6.47 5.81 5.89
CA ALA A 61 7.77 5.45 6.42
C ALA A 61 8.65 6.68 6.74
N ILE A 62 8.64 7.69 5.87
CA ILE A 62 9.33 8.97 6.11
C ILE A 62 8.73 9.69 7.32
N LEU A 63 7.40 9.77 7.40
CA LEU A 63 6.70 10.42 8.51
C LEU A 63 7.01 9.75 9.85
N LEU A 64 7.01 8.41 9.90
CA LEU A 64 7.37 7.65 11.09
C LEU A 64 8.84 7.82 11.49
N SER A 65 9.73 7.97 10.50
CA SER A 65 11.15 8.25 10.74
C SER A 65 11.34 9.64 11.36
N VAL A 66 10.65 10.66 10.84
CA VAL A 66 10.65 12.02 11.41
C VAL A 66 10.01 12.02 12.80
N ASN A 67 8.93 11.27 13.00
CA ASN A 67 8.28 11.13 14.31
C ASN A 67 9.22 10.50 15.34
N LEU A 68 9.97 9.45 14.97
CA LEU A 68 10.99 8.85 15.83
C LEU A 68 12.03 9.88 16.29
N VAL A 69 12.57 10.66 15.36
CA VAL A 69 13.52 11.74 15.68
C VAL A 69 12.88 12.79 16.59
N GLY A 70 11.63 13.18 16.33
CA GLY A 70 10.87 14.11 17.16
C GLY A 70 10.65 13.60 18.59
N ILE A 71 10.31 12.32 18.77
CA ILE A 71 10.09 11.70 20.09
C ILE A 71 11.40 11.62 20.89
N PHE A 72 12.56 11.45 20.27
CA PHE A 72 13.84 11.39 20.98
C PHE A 72 14.50 12.75 21.22
N LEU A 73 14.26 13.75 20.36
CA LEU A 73 14.90 15.07 20.49
C LEU A 73 13.97 16.13 21.09
N ILE A 74 12.80 16.32 20.47
CA ILE A 74 11.91 17.45 20.77
C ILE A 74 11.07 17.16 22.02
N TYR A 75 10.51 15.95 22.10
CA TYR A 75 9.60 15.59 23.18
C TYR A 75 10.25 15.60 24.58
N PRO A 76 11.49 15.10 24.78
CA PRO A 76 12.17 15.18 26.07
C PRO A 76 12.50 16.62 26.47
N ALA A 77 12.73 17.52 25.50
CA ALA A 77 12.92 18.95 25.79
C ALA A 77 11.63 19.59 26.34
N PHE A 78 10.47 19.27 25.78
CA PHE A 78 9.19 19.71 26.33
C PHE A 78 8.94 19.15 27.74
N ILE A 79 9.26 17.87 27.97
CA ILE A 79 9.19 17.27 29.32
C ILE A 79 10.13 18.01 30.28
N ALA A 80 11.34 18.38 29.87
CA ALA A 80 12.29 19.12 30.71
C ALA A 80 11.74 20.52 31.11
N LEU A 81 11.07 21.20 30.20
CA LEU A 81 10.39 22.46 30.49
C LEU A 81 9.22 22.26 31.46
N ASP A 82 8.42 21.19 31.26
CA ASP A 82 7.32 20.82 32.16
C ASP A 82 7.83 20.50 33.58
N LEU A 83 8.95 19.77 33.69
CA LEU A 83 9.63 19.48 34.95
C LEU A 83 10.01 20.75 35.70
N LYS A 84 10.61 21.72 35.00
CA LYS A 84 11.00 23.01 35.59
C LYS A 84 9.77 23.77 36.10
N ARG A 85 8.66 23.74 35.35
CA ARG A 85 7.38 24.34 35.77
C ARG A 85 6.83 23.66 37.03
N ARG A 86 6.77 22.33 37.06
CA ARG A 86 6.25 21.55 38.19
C ARG A 86 7.08 21.75 39.46
N LYS A 87 8.41 21.80 39.34
CA LYS A 87 9.32 22.11 40.46
C LYS A 87 9.10 23.51 41.02
N ALA A 88 8.74 24.48 40.16
CA ALA A 88 8.39 25.82 40.58
C ALA A 88 6.95 25.92 41.16
N GLY A 89 6.22 24.81 41.29
CA GLY A 89 4.85 24.80 41.82
C GLY A 89 3.83 25.57 40.98
N ARG A 90 4.16 25.90 39.72
CA ARG A 90 3.29 26.70 38.84
C ARG A 90 2.21 25.82 38.21
N ARG A 91 0.99 26.35 38.16
CA ARG A 91 -0.15 25.74 37.44
C ARG A 91 0.16 25.64 35.94
N ASP A 92 -0.54 24.74 35.26
CA ASP A 92 -0.32 24.46 33.84
C ASP A 92 -0.55 25.71 32.97
N LEU A 93 0.30 25.87 31.93
CA LEU A 93 0.36 27.06 31.06
C LEU A 93 -1.00 27.42 30.42
N ALA A 94 -1.86 26.42 30.17
CA ALA A 94 -3.18 26.63 29.59
C ALA A 94 -4.14 27.43 30.49
N PHE A 95 -3.92 27.44 31.81
CA PHE A 95 -4.71 28.28 32.72
C PHE A 95 -4.21 29.73 32.80
N LEU A 96 -2.97 30.01 32.39
CA LEU A 96 -2.46 31.39 32.33
C LEU A 96 -2.86 32.08 31.02
N ALA A 97 -3.00 31.37 29.90
CA ALA A 97 -3.44 31.98 28.64
C ALA A 97 -4.89 32.52 28.70
N TYR A 98 -5.76 31.90 29.51
CA TYR A 98 -7.13 32.37 29.70
C TYR A 98 -7.25 33.50 30.74
N TYR A 99 -6.35 33.55 31.75
CA TYR A 99 -6.34 34.61 32.76
C TYR A 99 -5.46 35.82 32.41
N CYS A 100 -4.43 35.69 31.55
CA CYS A 100 -3.60 36.83 31.13
C CYS A 100 -4.31 37.79 30.15
N LEU A 101 -5.42 37.37 29.53
CA LEU A 101 -6.22 38.25 28.65
C LEU A 101 -7.29 39.06 29.39
N CYS A 102 -7.50 38.79 30.69
CA CYS A 102 -8.42 39.54 31.55
C CYS A 102 -7.72 39.92 32.84
N MET A 103 -6.88 40.95 32.80
CA MET A 103 -6.70 41.97 33.86
C MET A 103 -5.45 42.79 33.50
N ASP A 104 -5.66 43.75 32.60
CA ASP A 104 -4.92 45.00 32.65
C ASP A 104 -5.85 46.02 33.32
N GLU A 105 -5.27 46.90 34.13
CA GLU A 105 -5.89 47.98 34.91
C GLU A 105 -6.85 47.61 36.07
N SER A 106 -6.34 47.77 37.30
CA SER A 106 -6.75 48.85 38.22
C SER A 106 -6.81 48.41 39.70
N VAL A 107 -6.13 49.23 40.51
CA VAL A 107 -6.46 49.57 41.91
C VAL A 107 -6.26 48.49 42.98
N GLY A 108 -5.39 48.84 43.95
CA GLY A 108 -5.01 47.97 45.05
C GLY A 108 -6.10 47.70 46.07
N THR A 109 -5.84 46.71 46.92
CA THR A 109 -5.91 46.79 48.39
C THR A 109 -5.55 45.43 48.97
N VAL A 110 -4.81 45.47 50.06
CA VAL A 110 -4.56 44.34 50.96
C VAL A 110 -5.91 43.90 51.56
N GLN A 111 -6.23 42.60 51.48
CA GLN A 111 -7.09 41.96 52.48
C GLN A 111 -6.47 40.63 52.91
N HIS A 112 -5.92 40.65 54.12
CA HIS A 112 -5.77 39.48 54.97
C HIS A 112 -7.13 38.77 55.12
N TYR A 113 -7.15 37.44 54.98
CA TYR A 113 -8.20 36.62 55.59
C TYR A 113 -7.58 35.63 56.56
N GLN A 114 -8.12 35.71 57.78
CA GLN A 114 -7.76 35.00 58.99
C GLN A 114 -8.03 33.50 58.85
N HIS A 115 -7.06 32.67 59.22
CA HIS A 115 -7.35 31.32 59.69
C HIS A 115 -7.78 31.42 61.15
N GLN A 116 -9.07 31.25 61.39
CA GLN A 116 -9.65 31.09 62.72
C GLN A 116 -9.40 29.63 63.14
N ASN A 117 -8.31 29.38 63.87
CA ASN A 117 -8.14 28.17 64.64
C ASN A 117 -8.51 28.50 66.09
N ASN A 118 -9.70 28.05 66.51
CA ASN A 118 -9.99 27.83 67.90
C ASN A 118 -9.22 26.57 68.32
N ASP A 119 -8.21 26.75 69.16
CA ASP A 119 -8.07 25.95 70.38
C ASP A 119 -7.13 26.68 71.35
N ASN A 120 -7.65 26.90 72.55
CA ASN A 120 -7.02 27.59 73.67
C ASN A 120 -5.85 26.77 74.23
N ASN A 121 -4.70 27.44 74.48
CA ASN A 121 -4.04 27.55 75.79
C ASN A 121 -2.53 27.83 75.64
N GLY A 122 -2.05 28.89 76.29
CA GLY A 122 -0.71 28.88 76.90
C GLY A 122 0.41 29.72 76.25
N VAL A 123 0.44 31.02 76.56
CA VAL A 123 1.58 31.72 77.21
C VAL A 123 2.91 31.88 76.43
N THR A 124 3.07 33.11 75.89
CA THR A 124 4.21 34.06 75.94
C THR A 124 5.52 33.93 75.12
N HIS A 125 5.94 35.13 74.67
CA HIS A 125 7.28 35.67 74.34
C HIS A 125 7.84 35.53 72.91
N GLN A 126 7.34 36.42 72.04
CA GLN A 126 8.06 37.53 71.38
C GLN A 126 9.58 37.64 71.59
N GLU A 127 10.35 37.59 70.48
CA GLU A 127 11.38 38.60 70.19
C GLU A 127 11.77 38.63 68.69
N LEU A 128 11.88 39.86 68.18
CA LEU A 128 12.30 40.26 66.83
C LEU A 128 13.81 40.02 66.63
N ILE A 129 14.27 39.95 65.38
CA ILE A 129 15.21 40.94 64.81
C ILE A 129 15.22 40.83 63.27
N ASN A 130 15.23 42.03 62.69
CA ASN A 130 15.14 42.44 61.29
C ASN A 130 16.43 42.24 60.47
N ALA A 131 16.23 42.53 59.16
CA ALA A 131 17.19 43.10 58.19
C ALA A 131 18.07 42.07 57.45
N LYS A 132 18.47 42.22 56.19
CA LYS A 132 18.20 43.11 55.03
C LYS A 132 19.08 42.52 53.88
N SER A 133 18.56 42.29 52.66
CA SER A 133 18.92 42.99 51.39
C SER A 133 20.46 43.12 51.18
N ASP A 134 21.13 42.72 50.10
CA ASP A 134 20.81 42.78 48.67
C ASP A 134 22.00 42.26 47.80
N TYR A 135 21.69 41.85 46.54
CA TYR A 135 22.44 41.82 45.24
C TYR A 135 23.98 41.56 45.21
N GLU A 136 24.54 40.54 44.54
CA GLU A 136 24.66 40.25 43.09
C GLU A 136 25.78 41.04 42.35
N CYS A 137 26.78 40.35 41.78
CA CYS A 137 27.49 40.70 40.54
C CYS A 137 28.47 39.60 40.07
N ALA A 138 28.73 39.56 38.76
CA ALA A 138 29.16 38.40 37.98
C ALA A 138 30.61 38.48 37.41
N SER A 139 31.30 37.32 37.39
CA SER A 139 32.16 36.75 36.32
C SER A 139 33.58 37.37 35.98
N PRO A 140 34.47 36.69 35.22
CA PRO A 140 35.81 36.13 35.60
C PRO A 140 36.98 36.71 34.72
N PRO A 141 38.18 36.12 34.43
CA PRO A 141 38.89 34.87 34.83
C PRO A 141 40.41 35.05 35.16
N TYR A 142 41.15 33.93 35.36
CA TYR A 142 42.56 33.60 34.99
C TYR A 142 43.32 32.73 36.03
N LEU A 143 43.85 31.60 35.56
CA LEU A 143 44.80 30.65 36.18
C LEU A 143 46.24 31.24 36.21
N PRO A 144 47.20 30.82 37.08
CA PRO A 144 47.75 29.44 37.08
C PRO A 144 48.22 28.81 38.43
N ALA A 145 48.29 27.47 38.40
CA ALA A 145 49.26 26.47 38.93
C ALA A 145 49.99 26.61 40.30
N GLU A 146 49.94 25.48 41.06
CA GLU A 146 51.01 24.83 41.88
C GLU A 146 51.57 25.60 43.11
N LEU A 147 52.01 25.03 44.25
CA LEU A 147 52.19 23.69 44.81
C LEU A 147 52.49 23.90 46.33
N ASP A 148 52.19 22.88 47.13
CA ASP A 148 52.90 22.48 48.36
C ASP A 148 52.37 22.84 49.76
N LYS A 149 52.68 21.90 50.64
CA LYS A 149 52.03 21.42 51.87
C LYS A 149 52.19 22.37 53.08
N THR A 150 51.30 22.20 54.05
CA THR A 150 51.70 21.73 55.40
C THR A 150 50.47 21.32 56.22
N VAL A 151 50.46 20.03 56.55
CA VAL A 151 49.70 19.44 57.66
C VAL A 151 50.16 20.10 58.96
N ASN A 152 49.25 20.42 59.88
CA ASN A 152 49.47 20.18 61.31
C ASN A 152 48.19 20.25 62.18
N SER A 153 48.13 19.23 63.04
CA SER A 153 47.47 19.15 64.35
C SER A 153 46.06 18.56 64.44
N CYS A 154 46.04 17.33 64.94
CA CYS A 154 44.92 16.55 65.43
C CYS A 154 44.49 16.97 66.85
N LYS A 155 43.21 16.79 67.21
CA LYS A 155 42.77 15.93 68.34
C LYS A 155 41.24 15.86 68.48
N HIS A 156 40.75 14.62 68.58
CA HIS A 156 39.39 14.21 68.98
C HIS A 156 39.15 14.36 70.50
N PRO A 157 37.89 14.38 70.94
CA PRO A 157 37.41 13.23 71.72
C PRO A 157 36.08 12.64 71.24
N GLU A 158 35.81 11.43 71.75
CA GLU A 158 34.86 10.40 71.33
C GLU A 158 33.37 10.76 71.38
N VAL A 159 32.60 10.23 70.43
CA VAL A 159 31.18 9.91 70.64
C VAL A 159 30.95 8.46 70.26
N VAL A 160 30.67 7.67 71.29
CA VAL A 160 30.23 6.27 71.23
C VAL A 160 28.95 6.16 70.41
N TYR A 161 28.96 5.36 69.35
CA TYR A 161 27.73 4.85 68.72
C TYR A 161 27.76 3.32 68.71
N THR A 162 26.92 2.76 69.56
CA THR A 162 26.53 1.35 69.64
C THR A 162 26.06 0.82 68.28
N GLN A 163 26.53 -0.37 67.91
CA GLN A 163 26.06 -1.14 66.75
C GLN A 163 24.52 -1.31 66.79
N PRO A 164 23.79 -1.06 65.69
CA PRO A 164 22.36 -1.34 65.65
C PRO A 164 22.14 -2.86 65.56
N LYS A 165 21.32 -3.39 66.47
CA LYS A 165 20.86 -4.78 66.46
C LYS A 165 20.14 -5.10 65.14
N LEU A 166 20.48 -6.27 64.57
CA LEU A 166 20.00 -6.86 63.31
C LEU A 166 18.45 -7.00 63.20
N ASN A 167 17.70 -6.78 64.29
CA ASN A 167 16.25 -6.91 64.32
C ASN A 167 15.47 -5.69 63.78
N ASN A 168 16.12 -4.53 63.61
CA ASN A 168 15.42 -3.32 63.18
C ASN A 168 15.28 -3.16 61.65
N VAL A 169 16.04 -3.92 60.85
CA VAL A 169 15.92 -3.89 59.37
C VAL A 169 14.61 -4.53 58.93
N HIS A 170 14.21 -5.66 59.52
CA HIS A 170 12.94 -6.31 59.22
C HIS A 170 11.72 -5.52 59.73
N GLN A 171 11.88 -4.71 60.77
CA GLN A 171 10.80 -3.86 61.27
C GLN A 171 10.63 -2.60 60.41
N PHE A 172 11.73 -2.04 59.86
CA PHE A 172 11.71 -0.94 58.90
C PHE A 172 11.19 -1.38 57.51
N GLU A 173 11.51 -2.60 57.07
CA GLU A 173 10.91 -3.20 55.86
C GLU A 173 9.41 -3.48 56.03
N ARG A 174 8.97 -3.91 57.22
CA ARG A 174 7.55 -4.12 57.53
C ARG A 174 6.75 -2.82 57.62
N THR A 175 7.33 -1.74 58.14
CA THR A 175 6.69 -0.40 58.11
C THR A 175 6.72 0.24 56.72
N ARG A 176 7.74 -0.03 55.88
CA ARG A 176 7.75 0.35 54.45
C ARG A 176 6.69 -0.40 53.64
N LYS A 177 6.53 -1.72 53.85
CA LYS A 177 5.43 -2.51 53.26
C LYS A 177 4.04 -2.09 53.78
N ARG A 178 3.92 -1.56 55.00
CA ARG A 178 2.65 -1.02 55.53
C ARG A 178 2.31 0.38 55.02
N ARG A 179 3.30 1.24 54.72
CA ARG A 179 3.06 2.59 54.14
C ARG A 179 2.67 2.58 52.65
N GLN A 180 2.84 1.45 51.96
CA GLN A 180 2.59 1.32 50.51
C GLN A 180 1.32 0.53 50.18
N LYS A 181 0.35 0.44 51.09
CA LYS A 181 -1.05 0.16 50.71
C LYS A 181 -1.71 1.49 50.30
N LYS A 182 -1.45 1.95 49.07
CA LYS A 182 -2.34 2.97 48.47
C LYS A 182 -3.72 2.34 48.37
N SER A 183 -4.73 2.94 49.01
CA SER A 183 -6.13 2.54 48.82
C SER A 183 -6.53 2.91 47.40
N TYR A 184 -6.42 1.96 46.47
CA TYR A 184 -6.77 2.18 45.07
C TYR A 184 -8.29 2.31 44.97
N ARG A 185 -8.77 3.48 44.52
CA ARG A 185 -10.20 3.70 44.27
C ARG A 185 -10.63 2.93 43.02
N MET A 186 -11.75 2.21 43.10
CA MET A 186 -12.25 1.29 42.06
C MET A 186 -12.49 1.96 40.69
N TYR A 187 -12.81 3.27 40.66
CA TYR A 187 -13.04 4.02 39.42
C TYR A 187 -11.77 4.35 38.62
N THR A 188 -10.57 4.08 39.17
CA THR A 188 -9.32 4.28 38.43
C THR A 188 -8.94 3.01 37.67
N LEU A 189 -8.41 3.14 36.45
CA LEU A 189 -7.97 2.00 35.62
C LEU A 189 -6.99 1.09 36.37
N GLN A 190 -6.13 1.70 37.21
CA GLN A 190 -5.17 1.00 38.06
C GLN A 190 -5.84 0.24 39.22
N GLY A 191 -6.96 0.75 39.74
CA GLY A 191 -7.79 0.05 40.73
C GLY A 191 -8.49 -1.18 40.16
N PHE A 192 -9.08 -1.07 38.96
CA PHE A 192 -9.65 -2.21 38.24
C PHE A 192 -8.62 -3.32 38.00
N LEU A 193 -7.42 -2.95 37.55
CA LEU A 193 -6.32 -3.88 37.31
C LEU A 193 -5.96 -4.69 38.57
N HIS A 194 -5.82 -4.03 39.72
CA HIS A 194 -5.38 -4.65 40.96
C HIS A 194 -6.48 -5.49 41.65
N ILE A 195 -7.74 -5.06 41.58
CA ILE A 195 -8.84 -5.69 42.30
C ILE A 195 -9.43 -6.86 41.49
N VAL A 196 -9.56 -6.71 40.17
CA VAL A 196 -10.30 -7.64 39.32
C VAL A 196 -9.37 -8.44 38.43
N TYR A 197 -8.56 -7.78 37.60
CA TYR A 197 -7.84 -8.44 36.50
C TYR A 197 -6.66 -9.32 36.96
N ILE A 198 -5.77 -8.80 37.83
CA ILE A 198 -4.59 -9.57 38.30
C ILE A 198 -4.99 -10.85 39.07
N PRO A 199 -5.96 -10.81 40.02
CA PRO A 199 -6.40 -12.03 40.70
C PRO A 199 -7.02 -13.07 39.77
N LEU A 200 -7.83 -12.63 38.79
CA LEU A 200 -8.42 -13.51 37.77
C LEU A 200 -7.34 -14.26 36.97
N LEU A 201 -6.30 -13.54 36.54
CA LEU A 201 -5.20 -14.11 35.75
C LEU A 201 -4.29 -15.06 36.54
N LYS A 202 -4.39 -15.11 37.88
CA LYS A 202 -3.65 -16.08 38.69
C LYS A 202 -4.28 -17.47 38.68
N TYR A 203 -5.60 -17.60 38.46
CA TYR A 203 -6.27 -18.89 38.40
C TYR A 203 -5.87 -19.69 37.15
N THR A 204 -5.36 -20.90 37.35
CA THR A 204 -4.92 -21.78 36.24
C THR A 204 -6.06 -22.15 35.28
N THR A 205 -7.27 -22.35 35.80
CA THR A 205 -8.48 -22.64 35.00
C THR A 205 -8.81 -21.49 34.06
N PHE A 206 -8.74 -20.25 34.56
CA PHE A 206 -8.96 -19.06 33.74
C PHE A 206 -7.92 -18.92 32.63
N LYS A 207 -6.63 -19.19 32.92
CA LYS A 207 -5.57 -19.19 31.90
C LYS A 207 -5.82 -20.20 30.78
N ILE A 208 -6.21 -21.42 31.14
CA ILE A 208 -6.54 -22.46 30.15
C ILE A 208 -7.74 -22.02 29.31
N GLY A 209 -8.76 -21.42 29.93
CA GLY A 209 -9.92 -20.85 29.23
C GLY A 209 -9.52 -19.80 28.19
N VAL A 210 -8.64 -18.86 28.55
CA VAL A 210 -8.14 -17.82 27.63
C VAL A 210 -7.33 -18.40 26.47
N LEU A 211 -6.48 -19.41 26.73
CA LEU A 211 -5.73 -20.07 25.65
C LEU A 211 -6.63 -20.85 24.71
N LEU A 212 -7.66 -21.54 25.23
CA LEU A 212 -8.66 -22.22 24.40
C LEU A 212 -9.49 -21.24 23.58
N SER A 213 -9.88 -20.09 24.14
CA SER A 213 -10.60 -19.07 23.38
C SER A 213 -9.74 -18.46 22.28
N ALA A 214 -8.47 -18.18 22.55
CA ALA A 214 -7.53 -17.68 21.54
C ALA A 214 -7.32 -18.69 20.41
N PHE A 215 -7.15 -19.97 20.75
CA PHE A 215 -7.03 -21.03 19.75
C PHE A 215 -8.33 -21.20 18.94
N GLY A 216 -9.50 -21.09 19.59
CA GLY A 216 -10.79 -21.10 18.90
C GLY A 216 -10.95 -19.94 17.92
N LEU A 217 -10.53 -18.73 18.29
CA LEU A 217 -10.51 -17.56 17.39
C LEU A 217 -9.56 -17.77 16.21
N PHE A 218 -8.40 -18.37 16.43
CA PHE A 218 -7.46 -18.71 15.36
C PHE A 218 -8.01 -19.74 14.37
N LEU A 219 -8.75 -20.75 14.85
CA LEU A 219 -9.41 -21.71 13.94
C LEU A 219 -10.56 -21.05 13.16
N LEU A 220 -11.34 -20.19 13.82
CA LEU A 220 -12.40 -19.42 13.17
C LEU A 220 -11.84 -18.48 12.10
N SER A 221 -10.67 -17.90 12.32
CA SER A 221 -10.02 -17.03 11.34
C SER A 221 -9.48 -17.80 10.14
N LEU A 222 -8.91 -19.00 10.33
CA LEU A 222 -8.55 -19.88 9.22
C LEU A 222 -9.77 -20.25 8.36
N TYR A 223 -10.92 -20.49 8.98
CA TYR A 223 -12.19 -20.66 8.27
C TYR A 223 -12.58 -19.38 7.50
N GLY A 224 -12.47 -18.21 8.13
CA GLY A 224 -12.75 -16.92 7.49
C GLY A 224 -11.87 -16.64 6.25
N ILE A 225 -10.57 -16.97 6.31
CA ILE A 225 -9.65 -16.81 5.17
C ILE A 225 -10.13 -17.64 3.98
N SER A 226 -10.65 -18.86 4.20
CA SER A 226 -11.16 -19.72 3.12
C SER A 226 -12.38 -19.15 2.39
N HIS A 227 -13.13 -18.25 3.03
CA HIS A 227 -14.31 -17.59 2.47
C HIS A 227 -14.02 -16.19 1.89
N SER A 228 -12.78 -15.72 1.97
CA SER A 228 -12.40 -14.40 1.49
C SER A 228 -12.42 -14.34 -0.05
N THR A 229 -13.22 -13.45 -0.62
CA THR A 229 -13.25 -13.18 -2.06
C THR A 229 -12.26 -12.08 -2.44
N ILE A 230 -11.58 -12.22 -3.59
CA ILE A 230 -10.67 -11.20 -4.11
C ILE A 230 -11.46 -10.19 -4.94
N GLY A 231 -11.11 -8.90 -4.83
CA GLY A 231 -11.57 -7.87 -5.77
C GLY A 231 -11.94 -6.54 -5.12
N LEU A 232 -12.13 -5.54 -5.96
CA LEU A 232 -12.73 -4.25 -5.61
C LEU A 232 -13.57 -3.81 -6.80
N GLU A 233 -14.88 -3.70 -6.61
CA GLU A 233 -15.76 -3.18 -7.66
C GLU A 233 -15.66 -1.67 -7.70
N LEU A 234 -15.73 -1.09 -8.90
CA LEU A 234 -15.65 0.36 -9.07
C LEU A 234 -16.83 1.08 -8.39
N SER A 235 -17.97 0.39 -8.25
CA SER A 235 -19.13 0.87 -7.48
C SER A 235 -18.83 1.12 -6.01
N ASP A 236 -17.89 0.37 -5.41
CA ASP A 236 -17.59 0.43 -3.97
C ASP A 236 -16.72 1.65 -3.61
N ILE A 237 -16.10 2.28 -4.61
CA ILE A 237 -15.26 3.49 -4.44
C ILE A 237 -16.13 4.76 -4.45
N LEU A 238 -17.29 4.68 -5.11
CA LEU A 238 -18.18 5.81 -5.25
C LEU A 238 -19.08 5.97 -4.02
N PRO A 239 -19.53 7.20 -3.71
CA PRO A 239 -20.49 7.40 -2.63
C PRO A 239 -21.77 6.57 -2.86
N GLU A 240 -22.21 5.84 -1.84
CA GLU A 240 -23.26 4.80 -1.94
C GLU A 240 -24.58 5.29 -2.54
N ASN A 241 -24.93 6.56 -2.33
CA ASN A 241 -26.18 7.19 -2.80
C ASN A 241 -25.96 8.14 -3.98
N SER A 242 -24.93 7.91 -4.79
CA SER A 242 -24.64 8.74 -5.96
C SER A 242 -25.19 8.09 -7.23
N ALA A 243 -25.76 8.90 -8.13
CA ALA A 243 -26.24 8.42 -9.42
C ALA A 243 -25.19 7.62 -10.24
N PRO A 244 -23.87 7.98 -10.20
CA PRO A 244 -22.83 7.15 -10.80
C PRO A 244 -22.68 5.76 -10.17
N ALA A 245 -22.83 5.63 -8.85
CA ALA A 245 -22.74 4.33 -8.17
C ALA A 245 -23.88 3.40 -8.61
N ASP A 246 -25.10 3.91 -8.69
CA ASP A 246 -26.26 3.14 -9.15
C ASP A 246 -26.14 2.76 -10.63
N PHE A 247 -25.63 3.66 -11.46
CA PHE A 247 -25.34 3.38 -12.86
C PHE A 247 -24.33 2.24 -13.01
N LEU A 248 -23.23 2.27 -12.25
CA LEU A 248 -22.20 1.23 -12.32
C LEU A 248 -22.72 -0.11 -11.78
N LYS A 249 -23.44 -0.13 -10.65
CA LYS A 249 -24.08 -1.36 -10.14
C LYS A 249 -25.02 -1.98 -11.16
N THR A 250 -25.81 -1.15 -11.85
CA THR A 250 -26.73 -1.60 -12.90
C THR A 250 -25.96 -2.10 -14.14
N ARG A 251 -24.92 -1.37 -14.56
CA ARG A 251 -24.06 -1.77 -15.67
C ARG A 251 -23.37 -3.10 -15.39
N ASP A 252 -22.77 -3.28 -14.23
CA ASP A 252 -22.00 -4.49 -13.92
C ASP A 252 -22.95 -5.71 -13.73
N ARG A 253 -24.21 -5.47 -13.30
CA ARG A 253 -25.25 -6.50 -13.21
C ARG A 253 -25.78 -6.98 -14.56
N TYR A 254 -26.05 -6.07 -15.50
CA TYR A 254 -26.73 -6.41 -16.77
C TYR A 254 -25.80 -6.39 -17.99
N PHE A 255 -24.75 -5.59 -17.96
CA PHE A 255 -23.89 -5.26 -19.09
C PHE A 255 -22.41 -5.54 -18.76
N SER A 256 -22.10 -6.80 -18.43
CA SER A 256 -20.74 -7.28 -18.13
C SER A 256 -19.89 -7.53 -19.40
N PHE A 257 -20.01 -6.62 -20.38
CA PHE A 257 -19.21 -6.69 -21.60
C PHE A 257 -18.04 -5.72 -21.54
N TYR A 258 -16.87 -6.19 -21.98
CA TYR A 258 -15.65 -5.39 -22.01
C TYR A 258 -14.99 -5.48 -23.39
N PRO A 259 -14.64 -4.34 -24.01
CA PRO A 259 -13.84 -4.34 -25.22
C PRO A 259 -12.41 -4.75 -24.87
N MET A 260 -11.85 -5.60 -25.72
CA MET A 260 -10.48 -6.06 -25.68
C MET A 260 -9.92 -6.00 -27.10
N SER A 261 -8.64 -5.70 -27.25
CA SER A 261 -7.96 -5.85 -28.52
C SER A 261 -6.66 -6.61 -28.33
N ILE A 262 -6.36 -7.54 -29.24
CA ILE A 262 -5.02 -8.11 -29.33
C ILE A 262 -4.20 -7.20 -30.22
N VAL A 263 -3.06 -6.78 -29.70
CA VAL A 263 -2.11 -5.95 -30.42
C VAL A 263 -1.01 -6.85 -30.95
N LEU A 264 -0.80 -6.81 -32.27
CA LEU A 264 0.41 -7.33 -32.91
C LEU A 264 1.41 -6.18 -33.00
N HIS A 265 2.63 -6.37 -32.49
CA HIS A 265 3.63 -5.31 -32.46
C HIS A 265 5.05 -5.82 -32.70
N GLY A 266 5.87 -4.99 -33.36
CA GLY A 266 7.30 -5.24 -33.53
C GLY A 266 7.77 -5.12 -34.98
N GLU A 267 9.01 -4.69 -35.16
CA GLU A 267 9.60 -4.45 -36.49
C GLU A 267 9.82 -5.75 -37.29
N GLN A 268 9.97 -6.87 -36.59
CA GLN A 268 10.26 -8.19 -37.17
C GLN A 268 9.00 -8.97 -37.61
N ILE A 269 7.80 -8.41 -37.45
CA ILE A 269 6.58 -9.10 -37.87
C ILE A 269 6.40 -8.95 -39.37
N ASP A 270 6.56 -10.05 -40.10
CA ASP A 270 6.21 -10.13 -41.52
C ASP A 270 4.76 -10.57 -41.68
N PHE A 271 3.86 -9.58 -41.74
CA PHE A 271 2.43 -9.79 -42.00
C PHE A 271 2.15 -10.65 -43.24
N PRO A 272 2.84 -10.47 -44.39
CA PRO A 272 2.55 -11.26 -45.58
C PRO A 272 2.85 -12.75 -45.40
N ALA A 273 3.94 -13.10 -44.70
CA ALA A 273 4.36 -14.49 -44.52
C ALA A 273 3.59 -15.21 -43.38
N ARG A 274 3.11 -14.46 -42.38
CA ARG A 274 2.51 -15.02 -41.15
C ARG A 274 0.99 -14.92 -41.11
N GLN A 275 0.34 -14.72 -42.25
CA GLN A 275 -1.12 -14.62 -42.34
C GLN A 275 -1.85 -15.78 -41.65
N HIS A 276 -1.42 -17.02 -41.91
CA HIS A 276 -2.03 -18.20 -41.30
C HIS A 276 -1.90 -18.23 -39.77
N GLN A 277 -0.75 -17.78 -39.23
CA GLN A 277 -0.55 -17.72 -37.77
C GLN A 277 -1.45 -16.68 -37.12
N ILE A 278 -1.71 -15.55 -37.79
CA ILE A 278 -2.63 -14.51 -37.32
C ILE A 278 -4.07 -15.07 -37.28
N ASP A 279 -4.46 -15.85 -38.28
CA ASP A 279 -5.77 -16.49 -38.33
C ASP A 279 -5.93 -17.53 -37.22
N LEU A 280 -4.91 -18.37 -37.00
CA LEU A 280 -4.90 -19.35 -35.92
C LEU A 280 -5.01 -18.68 -34.54
N LEU A 281 -4.23 -17.63 -34.29
CA LEU A 281 -4.30 -16.84 -33.06
C LEU A 281 -5.71 -16.26 -32.85
N ARG A 282 -6.29 -15.66 -33.89
CA ARG A 282 -7.65 -15.09 -33.85
C ARG A 282 -8.68 -16.17 -33.52
N ASN A 283 -8.56 -17.33 -34.13
CA ASN A 283 -9.49 -18.44 -33.95
C ASN A 283 -9.39 -19.03 -32.55
N GLU A 284 -8.18 -19.30 -32.05
CA GLU A 284 -7.99 -19.84 -30.69
C GLU A 284 -8.57 -18.91 -29.62
N ILE A 285 -8.34 -17.61 -29.73
CA ILE A 285 -8.88 -16.65 -28.77
C ILE A 285 -10.38 -16.47 -28.98
N GLY A 286 -10.84 -16.53 -30.24
CA GLY A 286 -12.25 -16.57 -30.60
C GLY A 286 -13.01 -17.76 -30.01
N TYR A 287 -12.36 -18.93 -29.87
CA TYR A 287 -12.96 -20.12 -29.26
C TYR A 287 -13.08 -20.02 -27.74
N SER A 288 -12.34 -19.11 -27.09
CA SER A 288 -12.46 -18.89 -25.66
C SER A 288 -13.93 -18.62 -25.25
N ARG A 289 -14.32 -19.17 -24.10
CA ARG A 289 -15.69 -19.04 -23.57
C ARG A 289 -16.08 -17.60 -23.21
N PHE A 290 -15.09 -16.73 -23.03
CA PHE A 290 -15.30 -15.35 -22.60
C PHE A 290 -15.58 -14.41 -23.77
N VAL A 291 -15.25 -14.79 -25.01
CA VAL A 291 -15.46 -13.97 -26.20
C VAL A 291 -16.91 -14.13 -26.68
N VAL A 292 -17.53 -13.01 -27.06
CA VAL A 292 -18.87 -13.00 -27.65
C VAL A 292 -18.84 -13.68 -29.02
N LYS A 293 -19.73 -14.66 -29.21
CA LYS A 293 -19.87 -15.43 -30.44
C LYS A 293 -21.22 -15.16 -31.09
N LEU A 294 -21.26 -15.19 -32.41
CA LEU A 294 -22.51 -15.15 -33.18
C LEU A 294 -23.16 -16.55 -33.17
N ALA A 295 -24.40 -16.66 -33.66
CA ALA A 295 -25.15 -17.92 -33.69
C ALA A 295 -24.40 -19.05 -34.44
N ASP A 296 -23.52 -18.68 -35.38
CA ASP A 296 -22.71 -19.59 -36.19
C ASP A 296 -21.44 -20.11 -35.45
N GLY A 297 -21.22 -19.69 -34.20
CA GLY A 297 -20.05 -20.07 -33.41
C GLY A 297 -18.78 -19.28 -33.73
N GLU A 298 -18.80 -18.46 -34.78
CA GLU A 298 -17.73 -17.52 -35.10
C GLU A 298 -17.69 -16.34 -34.11
N PRO A 299 -16.52 -15.74 -33.88
CA PRO A 299 -16.41 -14.53 -33.07
C PRO A 299 -17.24 -13.39 -33.66
N SER A 300 -17.83 -12.56 -32.80
CA SER A 300 -18.78 -11.51 -33.23
C SER A 300 -18.21 -10.49 -34.22
N GLU A 301 -16.91 -10.18 -34.15
CA GLU A 301 -16.27 -9.15 -34.96
C GLU A 301 -15.35 -9.72 -36.03
N ARG A 302 -15.56 -9.32 -37.28
CA ARG A 302 -14.58 -9.54 -38.35
C ARG A 302 -13.37 -8.63 -38.14
N TYR A 303 -12.19 -9.20 -38.27
CA TYR A 303 -10.93 -8.46 -38.14
C TYR A 303 -10.42 -8.02 -39.51
N TRP A 304 -9.44 -7.11 -39.50
CA TRP A 304 -8.98 -6.41 -40.69
C TRP A 304 -8.47 -7.33 -41.80
N LEU A 305 -7.80 -8.45 -41.48
CA LEU A 305 -7.24 -9.34 -42.51
C LEU A 305 -8.36 -10.11 -43.23
N GLN A 306 -9.41 -10.52 -42.53
CA GLN A 306 -10.58 -11.16 -43.14
C GLN A 306 -11.34 -10.19 -44.03
N LEU A 307 -11.61 -8.97 -43.56
CA LEU A 307 -12.26 -7.93 -44.37
C LEU A 307 -11.41 -7.51 -45.58
N PHE A 308 -10.09 -7.50 -45.42
CA PHE A 308 -9.15 -7.23 -46.48
C PHE A 308 -9.14 -8.34 -47.54
N ARG A 309 -9.22 -9.61 -47.13
CA ARG A 309 -9.41 -10.75 -48.04
C ARG A 309 -10.73 -10.69 -48.77
N ASP A 310 -11.84 -10.42 -48.07
CA ASP A 310 -13.18 -10.31 -48.68
C ASP A 310 -13.20 -9.24 -49.79
N TRP A 311 -12.56 -8.09 -49.55
CA TRP A 311 -12.40 -7.04 -50.54
C TRP A 311 -11.58 -7.48 -51.75
N LEU A 312 -10.42 -8.10 -51.51
CA LEU A 312 -9.54 -8.59 -52.58
C LEU A 312 -10.17 -9.74 -53.39
N ILE A 313 -10.97 -10.62 -52.77
CA ILE A 313 -11.75 -11.64 -53.49
C ILE A 313 -12.74 -10.97 -54.43
N GLY A 314 -13.43 -9.93 -53.96
CA GLY A 314 -14.32 -9.12 -54.80
C GLY A 314 -13.59 -8.41 -55.95
N MET A 315 -12.33 -8.02 -55.77
CA MET A 315 -11.50 -7.45 -56.84
C MET A 315 -11.03 -8.52 -57.83
N GLN A 316 -10.60 -9.68 -57.34
CA GLN A 316 -10.19 -10.83 -58.17
C GLN A 316 -11.34 -11.33 -59.04
N GLN A 317 -12.56 -11.45 -58.50
CA GLN A 317 -13.73 -11.87 -59.28
C GLN A 317 -14.06 -10.92 -60.42
N ARG A 318 -13.92 -9.60 -60.20
CA ARG A 318 -14.10 -8.60 -61.27
C ARG A 318 -13.02 -8.73 -62.36
N LEU A 319 -11.78 -9.00 -61.97
CA LEU A 319 -10.67 -9.22 -62.89
C LEU A 319 -10.85 -10.51 -63.70
N ASP A 320 -11.26 -11.61 -63.05
CA ASP A 320 -11.53 -12.89 -63.67
C ASP A 320 -12.70 -12.78 -64.67
N ASN A 321 -13.79 -12.08 -64.30
CA ASN A 321 -14.92 -11.81 -65.19
C ASN A 321 -14.50 -10.96 -66.42
N ALA A 322 -13.63 -9.97 -66.23
CA ALA A 322 -13.10 -9.17 -67.32
C ALA A 322 -12.21 -10.00 -68.25
N LYS A 323 -11.38 -10.90 -67.70
CA LYS A 323 -10.55 -11.83 -68.48
C LYS A 323 -11.39 -12.77 -69.35
N ILE A 324 -12.53 -13.23 -68.83
CA ILE A 324 -13.47 -14.06 -69.60
C ILE A 324 -14.11 -13.27 -70.75
N GLN A 325 -14.42 -11.98 -70.54
CA GLN A 325 -15.08 -11.14 -71.55
C GLN A 325 -14.13 -10.64 -72.65
N PHE A 326 -12.90 -10.27 -72.31
CA PHE A 326 -11.97 -9.56 -73.20
C PHE A 326 -10.72 -10.36 -73.58
N GLY A 327 -10.52 -11.56 -73.01
CA GLY A 327 -9.29 -12.34 -73.20
C GLY A 327 -8.14 -11.79 -72.37
N ASP A 328 -6.92 -11.83 -72.92
CA ASP A 328 -5.73 -11.33 -72.21
C ASP A 328 -5.81 -9.83 -71.93
N LEU A 329 -5.62 -9.48 -70.66
CA LEU A 329 -5.81 -8.13 -70.14
C LEU A 329 -4.55 -7.29 -70.39
N ASN A 330 -4.43 -6.74 -71.60
CA ASN A 330 -3.35 -5.81 -71.95
C ASN A 330 -3.78 -4.35 -71.75
N SER A 331 -2.83 -3.48 -71.41
CA SER A 331 -3.04 -2.05 -71.16
C SER A 331 -3.71 -1.31 -72.33
N ALA A 332 -3.61 -1.83 -73.56
CA ALA A 332 -4.24 -1.26 -74.76
C ALA A 332 -5.71 -1.68 -74.95
N ASN A 333 -6.09 -2.93 -74.61
CA ASN A 333 -7.42 -3.47 -74.86
C ASN A 333 -8.46 -3.07 -73.80
N LEU A 334 -8.01 -2.69 -72.60
CA LEU A 334 -8.90 -2.35 -71.48
C LEU A 334 -9.24 -0.86 -71.36
N THR A 335 -8.69 0.02 -72.21
CA THR A 335 -8.81 1.48 -72.05
C THR A 335 -10.24 2.00 -72.18
N SER A 336 -11.10 1.38 -73.00
CA SER A 336 -12.50 1.81 -73.18
C SER A 336 -13.45 1.27 -72.10
N SER A 337 -13.21 0.05 -71.59
CA SER A 337 -14.03 -0.59 -70.56
C SER A 337 -13.64 -0.19 -69.12
N MET A 338 -12.37 0.16 -68.88
CA MET A 338 -11.91 0.70 -67.60
C MET A 338 -12.51 2.05 -67.24
N ILE A 339 -12.82 2.88 -68.25
CA ILE A 339 -13.45 4.19 -68.02
C ILE A 339 -14.89 4.02 -67.50
N GLY A 340 -15.55 2.91 -67.83
CA GLY A 340 -16.93 2.61 -67.41
C GLY A 340 -17.06 1.95 -66.03
N ASN A 341 -16.05 1.20 -65.57
CA ASN A 341 -16.09 0.45 -64.31
C ASN A 341 -14.92 0.82 -63.37
N PRO A 342 -15.13 1.69 -62.36
CA PRO A 342 -14.06 2.15 -61.48
C PRO A 342 -13.42 1.02 -60.66
N ASP A 343 -14.19 0.01 -60.24
CA ASP A 343 -13.67 -1.13 -59.47
C ASP A 343 -12.71 -2.01 -60.28
N LEU A 344 -12.97 -2.17 -61.58
CA LEU A 344 -12.10 -2.93 -62.47
C LEU A 344 -10.77 -2.18 -62.69
N GLN A 345 -10.84 -0.85 -62.79
CA GLN A 345 -9.64 -0.01 -62.87
C GLN A 345 -8.78 -0.16 -61.60
N ILE A 346 -9.41 -0.20 -60.42
CA ILE A 346 -8.71 -0.43 -59.15
C ILE A 346 -8.09 -1.83 -59.12
N ALA A 347 -8.87 -2.88 -59.42
CA ALA A 347 -8.38 -4.26 -59.44
C ALA A 347 -7.18 -4.45 -60.37
N PHE A 348 -7.21 -3.86 -61.57
CA PHE A 348 -6.10 -3.91 -62.51
C PHE A 348 -4.88 -3.14 -62.00
N SER A 349 -5.08 -1.94 -61.42
CA SER A 349 -3.98 -1.15 -60.83
C SER A 349 -3.28 -1.87 -59.68
N LEU A 350 -4.04 -2.62 -58.88
CA LEU A 350 -3.51 -3.49 -57.82
C LEU A 350 -2.68 -4.62 -58.42
N ALA A 351 -3.21 -5.34 -59.43
CA ALA A 351 -2.50 -6.44 -60.06
C ALA A 351 -1.18 -6.02 -60.74
N CYS A 352 -1.11 -4.79 -61.29
CA CYS A 352 0.12 -4.24 -61.89
C CYS A 352 1.15 -3.72 -60.88
N SER A 353 0.74 -3.34 -59.67
CA SER A 353 1.62 -2.68 -58.69
C SER A 353 2.25 -3.69 -57.75
N TYR A 354 3.59 -3.69 -57.64
CA TYR A 354 4.31 -4.55 -56.69
C TYR A 354 5.54 -3.83 -56.14
N GLY A 355 5.62 -3.68 -54.82
CA GLY A 355 6.66 -2.87 -54.19
C GLY A 355 6.69 -1.47 -54.79
N GLU A 356 7.86 -1.02 -55.24
CA GLU A 356 8.06 0.28 -55.90
C GLU A 356 7.91 0.22 -57.43
N ASN A 357 7.61 -0.95 -58.00
CA ASN A 357 7.60 -1.18 -59.44
C ASN A 357 6.16 -1.30 -59.98
N TYR A 358 6.00 -0.94 -61.25
CA TYR A 358 4.75 -1.04 -61.99
C TYR A 358 4.99 -1.87 -63.26
N ASP A 359 4.46 -3.09 -63.28
CA ASP A 359 4.52 -3.99 -64.42
C ASP A 359 3.14 -4.61 -64.62
N CYS A 360 2.53 -4.41 -65.78
CA CYS A 360 1.20 -4.93 -66.09
C CYS A 360 1.22 -6.26 -66.84
N ASP A 361 2.38 -6.73 -67.31
CA ASP A 361 2.47 -8.01 -68.01
C ASP A 361 2.22 -9.18 -67.04
N ARG A 362 2.39 -8.95 -65.73
CA ARG A 362 2.08 -9.89 -64.64
C ARG A 362 0.59 -10.14 -64.42
N VAL A 363 -0.31 -9.27 -64.89
CA VAL A 363 -1.75 -9.33 -64.56
C VAL A 363 -2.38 -10.64 -64.98
N ASN A 364 -1.92 -11.23 -66.09
CA ASN A 364 -2.47 -12.49 -66.59
C ASN A 364 -2.02 -13.71 -65.77
N PHE A 365 -0.90 -13.60 -65.05
CA PHE A 365 -0.25 -14.70 -64.33
C PHE A 365 -0.40 -14.62 -62.81
N VAL A 366 -0.52 -13.41 -62.26
CA VAL A 366 -0.57 -13.17 -60.82
C VAL A 366 -2.01 -13.06 -60.36
N ARG A 367 -2.39 -13.88 -59.38
CA ARG A 367 -3.63 -13.70 -58.62
C ARG A 367 -3.36 -12.87 -57.38
N LEU A 368 -4.34 -12.04 -57.00
CA LEU A 368 -4.28 -11.23 -55.78
C LEU A 368 -4.39 -12.11 -54.52
N ILE A 369 -5.19 -13.17 -54.63
CA ILE A 369 -5.44 -14.17 -53.58
C ILE A 369 -5.31 -15.56 -54.18
N ASP A 370 -4.61 -16.42 -53.46
CA ASP A 370 -4.47 -17.84 -53.79
C ASP A 370 -5.75 -18.62 -53.45
N GLU A 371 -5.92 -19.80 -54.03
CA GLU A 371 -7.07 -20.69 -53.76
C GLU A 371 -7.18 -21.09 -52.27
N SER A 372 -6.08 -21.00 -51.51
CA SER A 372 -6.02 -21.22 -50.07
C SER A 372 -6.53 -20.03 -49.23
N GLY A 373 -6.87 -18.91 -49.86
CA GLY A 373 -7.26 -17.66 -49.18
C GLY A 373 -6.08 -16.83 -48.67
N THR A 374 -4.84 -17.18 -49.04
CA THR A 374 -3.64 -16.40 -48.69
C THR A 374 -3.45 -15.24 -49.66
N ILE A 375 -3.19 -14.04 -49.15
CA ILE A 375 -2.90 -12.87 -49.97
C ILE A 375 -1.47 -12.99 -50.50
N ASN A 376 -1.27 -12.70 -51.78
CA ASN A 376 0.05 -12.73 -52.40
C ASN A 376 1.03 -11.80 -51.66
N SER A 377 2.19 -12.34 -51.28
CA SER A 377 3.22 -11.62 -50.51
C SER A 377 3.84 -10.45 -51.25
N ASP A 378 3.95 -10.56 -52.59
CA ASP A 378 4.69 -9.60 -53.41
C ASP A 378 3.99 -8.23 -53.47
N GLY A 379 2.66 -8.23 -53.46
CA GLY A 379 1.83 -7.03 -53.53
C GLY A 379 1.18 -6.63 -52.21
N PHE A 380 1.38 -7.39 -51.12
CA PHE A 380 0.62 -7.24 -49.88
C PHE A 380 0.54 -5.79 -49.36
N TYR A 381 1.67 -5.08 -49.31
CA TYR A 381 1.70 -3.69 -48.82
C TYR A 381 1.09 -2.69 -49.79
N ASN A 382 1.19 -2.91 -51.11
CA ASN A 382 0.50 -2.11 -52.11
C ASN A 382 -1.00 -2.32 -52.00
N TYR A 383 -1.44 -3.56 -51.82
CA TYR A 383 -2.84 -3.93 -51.64
C TYR A 383 -3.41 -3.32 -50.36
N LEU A 384 -2.64 -3.35 -49.26
CA LEU A 384 -3.04 -2.75 -47.99
C LEU A 384 -3.24 -1.22 -48.12
N TYR A 385 -2.36 -0.56 -48.87
CA TYR A 385 -2.46 0.87 -49.13
C TYR A 385 -3.67 1.20 -50.01
N GLY A 386 -3.91 0.38 -51.04
CA GLY A 386 -5.10 0.46 -51.89
C GLY A 386 -6.40 0.24 -51.10
N TRP A 387 -6.43 -0.73 -50.20
CA TRP A 387 -7.58 -1.01 -49.33
C TRP A 387 -7.92 0.20 -48.45
N HIS A 388 -6.91 0.82 -47.84
CA HIS A 388 -7.11 2.03 -47.03
C HIS A 388 -7.65 3.23 -47.82
N GLU A 389 -7.21 3.40 -49.08
CA GLU A 389 -7.63 4.54 -49.90
C GLU A 389 -9.01 4.35 -50.53
N TYR A 390 -9.22 3.20 -51.17
CA TYR A 390 -10.42 2.92 -51.96
C TYR A 390 -11.57 2.34 -51.13
N GLU A 391 -11.28 1.63 -50.02
CA GLU A 391 -12.29 0.95 -49.20
C GLU A 391 -12.29 1.45 -47.75
N GLN A 392 -12.76 2.68 -47.57
CA GLN A 392 -12.75 3.35 -46.26
C GLN A 392 -13.70 2.71 -45.24
N MET A 393 -14.79 2.09 -45.69
CA MET A 393 -15.79 1.50 -44.80
C MET A 393 -15.26 0.25 -44.09
N PHE A 394 -14.72 -0.72 -44.84
CA PHE A 394 -14.13 -1.91 -44.23
C PHE A 394 -12.91 -1.59 -43.37
N TYR A 395 -12.09 -0.62 -43.80
CA TYR A 395 -10.98 -0.14 -42.98
C TYR A 395 -11.46 0.42 -41.63
N ALA A 396 -12.47 1.30 -41.66
CA ALA A 396 -13.01 1.92 -40.44
C ALA A 396 -13.68 0.90 -39.50
N VAL A 397 -14.46 -0.03 -40.04
CA VAL A 397 -15.14 -1.09 -39.26
C VAL A 397 -14.14 -2.05 -38.64
N SER A 398 -13.03 -2.34 -39.32
CA SER A 398 -12.03 -3.30 -38.84
C SER A 398 -11.27 -2.87 -37.58
N GLN A 399 -11.27 -1.57 -37.27
CA GLN A 399 -10.50 -0.96 -36.17
C GLN A 399 -9.02 -1.36 -36.12
N ALA A 400 -8.41 -1.71 -37.26
CA ALA A 400 -7.02 -2.21 -37.35
C ALA A 400 -5.99 -1.24 -36.75
N SER A 401 -6.25 0.07 -36.84
CA SER A 401 -5.43 1.15 -36.28
C SER A 401 -3.91 1.02 -36.57
N PHE A 402 -3.53 0.82 -37.83
CA PHE A 402 -2.11 0.64 -38.19
C PHE A 402 -1.24 1.84 -37.78
N TYR A 403 -0.04 1.53 -37.27
CA TYR A 403 1.02 2.52 -37.04
C TYR A 403 2.29 2.10 -37.80
N PRO A 404 2.95 3.02 -38.54
CA PRO A 404 2.60 4.42 -38.75
C PRO A 404 1.29 4.60 -39.52
N ARG A 405 0.57 5.70 -39.25
CA ARG A 405 -0.71 5.97 -39.91
C ARG A 405 -0.50 6.15 -41.41
N LEU A 406 -1.30 5.44 -42.20
CA LEU A 406 -1.34 5.59 -43.66
C LEU A 406 -1.85 6.99 -43.99
N LYS A 407 -1.12 7.72 -44.83
CA LYS A 407 -1.55 9.02 -45.35
C LYS A 407 -2.43 8.77 -46.57
N LYS A 408 -3.50 9.56 -46.72
CA LYS A 408 -4.29 9.51 -47.97
C LYS A 408 -3.43 9.94 -49.15
N LEU A 409 -3.60 9.26 -50.28
CA LEU A 409 -3.04 9.74 -51.53
C LEU A 409 -3.74 11.05 -51.88
N ARG A 410 -2.98 12.15 -52.06
CA ARG A 410 -3.58 13.34 -52.65
C ARG A 410 -4.04 12.96 -54.05
N GLN A 411 -5.37 12.95 -54.28
CA GLN A 411 -5.92 12.90 -55.62
C GLN A 411 -5.21 13.98 -56.44
N GLY A 412 -4.50 13.56 -57.48
CA GLY A 412 -3.70 14.46 -58.30
C GLY A 412 -4.57 15.59 -58.82
N THR A 413 -4.03 16.81 -58.76
CA THR A 413 -4.55 17.95 -59.52
C THR A 413 -4.66 17.58 -61.00
N PRO A 414 -5.62 18.14 -61.76
CA PRO A 414 -5.79 17.85 -63.17
C PRO A 414 -4.48 18.18 -63.92
N GLY A 415 -3.83 17.18 -64.51
CA GLY A 415 -2.57 17.34 -65.24
C GLY A 415 -1.35 16.62 -64.65
N ASN A 416 -1.41 16.09 -63.43
CA ASN A 416 -0.35 15.24 -62.89
C ASN A 416 -0.93 13.99 -62.20
N MET A 417 -1.39 13.04 -63.02
CA MET A 417 -2.00 11.76 -62.63
C MET A 417 -0.95 10.71 -62.21
N LYS A 418 -0.01 11.05 -61.32
CA LYS A 418 1.05 10.12 -60.88
C LYS A 418 0.52 8.85 -60.19
N TYR A 419 -0.72 8.87 -59.69
CA TYR A 419 -1.35 7.76 -58.96
C TYR A 419 -2.66 7.25 -59.58
N ARG A 420 -2.93 7.54 -60.87
CA ARG A 420 -4.10 6.97 -61.58
C ARG A 420 -3.91 5.48 -61.90
N TYR A 421 -2.67 4.99 -61.85
CA TYR A 421 -2.29 3.63 -62.26
C TYR A 421 -1.38 2.92 -61.24
N PHE A 422 -0.46 3.64 -60.58
CA PHE A 422 0.48 3.04 -59.63
C PHE A 422 0.06 3.31 -58.17
N ILE A 423 0.00 2.25 -57.36
CA ILE A 423 -0.26 2.32 -55.92
C ILE A 423 1.08 2.10 -55.20
N PRO A 424 1.60 3.09 -54.46
CA PRO A 424 2.84 2.92 -53.71
C PRO A 424 2.67 1.91 -52.56
N PRO A 425 3.74 1.27 -52.12
CA PRO A 425 3.66 0.32 -51.02
C PRO A 425 3.36 1.05 -49.70
N ALA A 426 2.48 0.48 -48.89
CA ALA A 426 2.29 0.95 -47.53
C ALA A 426 3.60 0.84 -46.74
N PRO A 427 3.91 1.80 -45.84
CA PRO A 427 4.94 1.58 -44.83
C PRO A 427 4.58 0.31 -44.03
N LYS A 428 5.59 -0.52 -43.75
CA LYS A 428 5.42 -1.73 -42.96
C LYS A 428 4.73 -1.37 -41.62
N PRO A 429 3.55 -1.95 -41.31
CA PRO A 429 2.88 -1.67 -40.06
C PRO A 429 3.71 -2.27 -38.92
N LEU A 430 4.05 -1.45 -37.94
CA LEU A 430 4.73 -1.86 -36.71
C LEU A 430 3.75 -2.28 -35.63
N PHE A 431 2.47 -1.96 -35.84
CA PHE A 431 1.40 -2.09 -34.88
C PHE A 431 0.09 -2.36 -35.62
N SER A 432 -0.70 -3.31 -35.14
CA SER A 432 -2.09 -3.51 -35.58
C SER A 432 -2.92 -4.07 -34.44
N ARG A 433 -4.21 -3.72 -34.41
CA ARG A 433 -5.20 -4.20 -33.44
C ARG A 433 -6.17 -5.17 -34.07
N ILE A 434 -6.55 -6.17 -33.30
CA ILE A 434 -7.61 -7.12 -33.58
C ILE A 434 -8.63 -6.99 -32.45
N PRO A 435 -9.82 -6.42 -32.68
CA PRO A 435 -10.80 -6.17 -31.63
C PRO A 435 -11.62 -7.44 -31.28
N PHE A 436 -12.05 -7.50 -30.03
CA PHE A 436 -12.86 -8.54 -29.42
C PHE A 436 -13.79 -7.91 -28.38
N TYR A 437 -14.98 -8.49 -28.20
CA TYR A 437 -15.81 -8.24 -27.03
C TYR A 437 -15.81 -9.44 -26.12
N LEU A 438 -15.59 -9.18 -24.84
CA LEU A 438 -15.69 -10.15 -23.77
C LEU A 438 -17.08 -10.03 -23.12
N SER A 439 -17.62 -11.14 -22.60
CA SER A 439 -18.91 -11.19 -21.92
C SER A 439 -18.88 -12.14 -20.72
N GLY A 440 -19.82 -11.96 -19.79
CA GLY A 440 -19.94 -12.81 -18.60
C GLY A 440 -18.90 -12.51 -17.52
N LEU A 441 -18.30 -11.32 -17.55
CA LEU A 441 -17.25 -10.88 -16.62
C LEU A 441 -17.86 -10.14 -15.43
N HIS A 442 -18.59 -10.86 -14.58
CA HIS A 442 -19.22 -10.27 -13.39
C HIS A 442 -18.28 -10.28 -12.18
N ASP A 443 -17.55 -11.38 -11.97
CA ASP A 443 -16.72 -11.59 -10.79
C ASP A 443 -15.23 -11.39 -11.11
N THR A 444 -14.50 -10.82 -10.15
CA THR A 444 -13.04 -10.69 -10.21
C THR A 444 -12.30 -12.02 -10.46
N PRO A 445 -12.61 -13.15 -9.79
CA PRO A 445 -11.98 -14.44 -10.12
C PRO A 445 -12.21 -14.88 -11.56
N THR A 446 -13.40 -14.64 -12.12
CA THR A 446 -13.71 -14.95 -13.52
C THR A 446 -12.89 -14.08 -14.47
N ILE A 447 -12.72 -12.79 -14.15
CA ILE A 447 -11.85 -11.88 -14.90
C ILE A 447 -10.39 -12.33 -14.83
N MET A 448 -9.89 -12.72 -13.65
CA MET A 448 -8.53 -13.22 -13.49
C MET A 448 -8.30 -14.49 -14.31
N GLN A 449 -9.27 -15.41 -14.33
CA GLN A 449 -9.18 -16.62 -15.15
C GLN A 449 -9.17 -16.30 -16.65
N MET A 450 -10.01 -15.35 -17.10
CA MET A 450 -10.00 -14.88 -18.48
C MET A 450 -8.65 -14.28 -18.87
N ILE A 451 -8.05 -13.44 -18.01
CA ILE A 451 -6.74 -12.84 -18.27
C ILE A 451 -5.67 -13.92 -18.38
N HIS A 452 -5.68 -14.92 -17.48
CA HIS A 452 -4.73 -16.02 -17.51
C HIS A 452 -4.85 -16.85 -18.80
N ASP A 453 -6.06 -17.25 -19.18
CA ASP A 453 -6.31 -18.06 -20.37
C ASP A 453 -5.86 -17.32 -21.64
N ILE A 454 -6.26 -16.06 -21.81
CA ILE A 454 -5.90 -15.27 -23.00
C ILE A 454 -4.39 -14.98 -23.05
N ARG A 455 -3.77 -14.66 -21.91
CA ARG A 455 -2.32 -14.42 -21.85
C ARG A 455 -1.52 -15.68 -22.17
N SER A 456 -1.97 -16.85 -21.70
CA SER A 456 -1.29 -18.11 -22.01
C SER A 456 -1.27 -18.40 -23.52
N ILE A 457 -2.36 -18.09 -24.24
CA ILE A 457 -2.43 -18.21 -25.70
C ILE A 457 -1.49 -17.19 -26.34
N SER A 458 -1.59 -15.92 -25.94
CA SER A 458 -0.74 -14.82 -26.43
C SER A 458 0.76 -15.12 -26.30
N GLU A 459 1.18 -15.65 -25.14
CA GLU A 459 2.57 -16.04 -24.88
C GLU A 459 3.01 -17.22 -25.75
N ASN A 460 2.14 -18.20 -26.00
CA ASN A 460 2.45 -19.33 -26.87
C ASN A 460 2.79 -18.86 -28.30
N TYR A 461 1.96 -17.98 -28.88
CA TYR A 461 2.22 -17.41 -30.20
C TYR A 461 3.42 -16.46 -30.22
N THR A 462 3.68 -15.75 -29.12
CA THR A 462 4.89 -14.93 -28.98
C THR A 462 6.16 -15.79 -29.02
N ARG A 463 6.15 -16.98 -28.41
CA ARG A 463 7.25 -17.95 -28.51
C ARG A 463 7.45 -18.50 -29.93
N MET A 464 6.39 -18.60 -30.71
CA MET A 464 6.45 -18.97 -32.15
C MET A 464 6.93 -17.82 -33.05
N GLY A 465 7.25 -16.66 -32.47
CA GLY A 465 7.79 -15.50 -33.16
C GLY A 465 6.76 -14.42 -33.50
N LEU A 466 5.46 -14.67 -33.31
CA LEU A 466 4.39 -13.67 -33.51
C LEU A 466 4.22 -12.84 -32.24
N VAL A 467 5.00 -11.78 -32.10
CA VAL A 467 4.97 -10.90 -30.93
C VAL A 467 3.61 -10.22 -30.80
N ASN A 468 2.91 -10.51 -29.71
CA ASN A 468 1.57 -9.99 -29.46
C ASN A 468 1.33 -9.76 -27.96
N HIS A 469 0.39 -8.88 -27.62
CA HIS A 469 -0.14 -8.75 -26.26
C HIS A 469 -1.62 -8.36 -26.25
N PRO A 470 -2.37 -8.78 -25.22
CA PRO A 470 -3.73 -8.32 -25.02
C PRO A 470 -3.76 -6.91 -24.42
N GLU A 471 -4.61 -6.05 -24.97
CA GLU A 471 -4.90 -4.70 -24.51
C GLU A 471 -6.40 -4.61 -24.16
N GLY A 472 -6.74 -3.94 -23.06
CA GLY A 472 -8.13 -3.72 -22.67
C GLY A 472 -8.26 -3.30 -21.22
N VAL A 473 -9.43 -2.76 -20.85
CA VAL A 473 -9.74 -2.35 -19.48
C VAL A 473 -9.55 -3.50 -18.47
N PRO A 474 -9.97 -4.74 -18.77
CA PRO A 474 -9.71 -5.87 -17.87
C PRO A 474 -8.22 -6.10 -17.61
N PHE A 475 -7.38 -6.04 -18.65
CA PHE A 475 -5.94 -6.27 -18.52
C PHE A 475 -5.24 -5.14 -17.76
N THR A 476 -5.60 -3.88 -17.98
CA THR A 476 -4.93 -2.77 -17.29
C THR A 476 -5.25 -2.69 -15.80
N PHE A 477 -6.48 -3.03 -15.39
CA PHE A 477 -6.92 -2.89 -13.99
C PHE A 477 -6.88 -4.19 -13.20
N TRP A 478 -7.24 -5.34 -13.78
CA TRP A 478 -7.32 -6.60 -13.01
C TRP A 478 -6.02 -7.40 -12.99
N GLU A 479 -5.04 -7.05 -13.84
CA GLU A 479 -3.74 -7.74 -13.86
C GLU A 479 -3.01 -7.67 -12.51
N GLN A 480 -3.18 -6.59 -11.75
CA GLN A 480 -2.59 -6.44 -10.41
C GLN A 480 -3.05 -7.52 -9.40
N TYR A 481 -4.22 -8.15 -9.63
CA TYR A 481 -4.75 -9.17 -8.72
C TYR A 481 -4.11 -10.55 -8.94
N LEU A 482 -3.55 -10.84 -10.12
CA LEU A 482 -2.93 -12.14 -10.43
C LEU A 482 -1.79 -12.52 -9.49
N HIS A 483 -1.06 -11.53 -8.98
CA HIS A 483 0.10 -11.77 -8.11
C HIS A 483 -0.10 -11.19 -6.70
N LEU A 484 -1.29 -10.67 -6.38
CA LEU A 484 -1.55 -9.97 -5.13
C LEU A 484 -1.32 -10.88 -3.91
N GLU A 485 -1.86 -12.10 -3.92
CA GLU A 485 -1.71 -13.05 -2.81
C GLU A 485 -0.24 -13.42 -2.57
N TYR A 486 0.50 -13.67 -3.66
CA TYR A 486 1.93 -13.97 -3.59
C TYR A 486 2.72 -12.81 -2.98
N TYR A 487 2.51 -11.58 -3.46
CA TYR A 487 3.18 -10.41 -2.89
C TYR A 487 2.77 -10.15 -1.44
N LEU A 488 1.50 -10.37 -1.08
CA LEU A 488 1.02 -10.23 0.30
C LEU A 488 1.73 -11.19 1.25
N VAL A 489 1.82 -12.48 0.90
CA VAL A 489 2.51 -13.49 1.73
C VAL A 489 4.00 -13.17 1.84
N VAL A 490 4.65 -12.78 0.74
CA VAL A 490 6.06 -12.37 0.73
C VAL A 490 6.27 -11.14 1.61
N SER A 491 5.42 -10.11 1.52
CA SER A 491 5.51 -8.92 2.36
C SER A 491 5.32 -9.25 3.84
N ILE A 492 4.33 -10.06 4.22
CA ILE A 492 4.12 -10.47 5.62
C ILE A 492 5.33 -11.26 6.15
N ALA A 493 5.90 -12.15 5.33
CA ALA A 493 7.09 -12.92 5.70
C ALA A 493 8.32 -12.01 5.93
N ILE A 494 8.55 -11.03 5.04
CA ILE A 494 9.64 -10.06 5.17
C ILE A 494 9.47 -9.21 6.44
N ILE A 495 8.25 -8.75 6.74
CA ILE A 495 7.99 -7.93 7.93
C ILE A 495 8.15 -8.78 9.20
N SER A 496 7.62 -10.00 9.22
CA SER A 496 7.80 -10.90 10.36
C SER A 496 9.29 -11.19 10.63
N LEU A 497 10.08 -11.39 9.58
CA LEU A 497 11.53 -11.56 9.69
C LEU A 497 12.21 -10.28 10.19
N SER A 498 11.80 -9.11 9.70
CA SER A 498 12.31 -7.82 10.17
C SER A 498 12.04 -7.61 11.67
N VAL A 499 10.81 -7.87 12.11
CA VAL A 499 10.39 -7.81 13.52
C VAL A 499 11.22 -8.76 14.37
N PHE A 500 11.42 -10.00 13.91
CA PHE A 500 12.28 -10.97 14.59
C PHE A 500 13.71 -10.44 14.78
N CYS A 501 14.31 -9.91 13.72
CA CYS A 501 15.67 -9.38 13.73
C CYS A 501 15.82 -8.17 14.66
N VAL A 502 14.91 -7.20 14.58
CA VAL A 502 14.94 -5.98 15.41
C VAL A 502 14.77 -6.31 16.89
N ILE A 503 13.80 -7.16 17.24
CA ILE A 503 13.56 -7.54 18.63
C ILE A 503 14.74 -8.36 19.17
N THR A 504 15.27 -9.30 18.39
CA THR A 504 16.44 -10.11 18.78
C THR A 504 17.67 -9.23 19.01
N LEU A 505 17.92 -8.25 18.14
CA LEU A 505 19.06 -7.34 18.25
C LEU A 505 18.94 -6.46 19.50
N ILE A 506 17.77 -5.89 19.78
CA ILE A 506 17.61 -4.93 20.87
C ILE A 506 17.48 -5.62 22.24
N ILE A 507 16.73 -6.72 22.32
CA ILE A 507 16.48 -7.45 23.58
C ILE A 507 17.60 -8.47 23.89
N PHE A 508 18.43 -8.84 22.89
CA PHE A 508 19.44 -9.90 23.00
C PHE A 508 18.86 -11.25 23.48
N ASN A 509 17.60 -11.54 23.14
CA ASN A 509 16.94 -12.80 23.49
C ASN A 509 16.07 -13.33 22.32
N PRO A 510 16.56 -14.30 21.54
CA PRO A 510 15.85 -14.82 20.36
C PRO A 510 14.60 -15.64 20.74
N TRP A 511 14.56 -16.25 21.92
CA TRP A 511 13.39 -17.02 22.36
C TRP A 511 12.19 -16.11 22.62
N ALA A 512 12.42 -14.99 23.30
CA ALA A 512 11.38 -13.98 23.51
C ALA A 512 10.93 -13.34 22.17
N ALA A 513 11.88 -13.06 21.27
CA ALA A 513 11.56 -12.55 19.94
C ALA A 513 10.66 -13.53 19.14
N GLY A 514 10.97 -14.83 19.19
CA GLY A 514 10.17 -15.87 18.52
C GLY A 514 8.72 -15.95 19.03
N ILE A 515 8.50 -15.77 20.34
CA ILE A 515 7.15 -15.73 20.91
C ILE A 515 6.39 -14.50 20.42
N VAL A 516 7.04 -13.33 20.41
CA VAL A 516 6.40 -12.09 19.91
C VAL A 516 6.02 -12.24 18.44
N THR A 517 6.91 -12.75 17.60
CA THR A 517 6.64 -12.91 16.18
C THR A 517 5.52 -13.92 15.93
N LEU A 518 5.45 -15.00 16.71
CA LEU A 518 4.34 -15.96 16.62
C LEU A 518 2.99 -15.31 16.96
N VAL A 519 2.94 -14.52 18.03
CA VAL A 519 1.71 -13.80 18.44
C VAL A 519 1.31 -12.75 17.41
N VAL A 520 2.27 -12.03 16.84
CA VAL A 520 2.01 -11.03 15.79
C VAL A 520 1.49 -11.72 14.51
N LEU A 521 2.05 -12.87 14.13
CA LEU A 521 1.55 -13.67 13.01
C LEU A 521 0.15 -14.25 13.29
N SER A 522 -0.15 -14.71 14.50
CA SER A 522 -1.50 -15.18 14.82
C SER A 522 -2.52 -14.04 14.76
N MET A 523 -2.15 -12.85 15.25
CA MET A 523 -2.99 -11.65 15.16
C MET A 523 -3.28 -11.25 13.71
N THR A 524 -2.31 -11.38 12.79
CA THR A 524 -2.53 -11.02 11.38
C THR A 524 -3.45 -12.02 10.67
N VAL A 525 -3.32 -13.31 11.00
CA VAL A 525 -4.24 -14.36 10.53
C VAL A 525 -5.65 -14.14 11.11
N GLU A 526 -5.76 -13.77 12.38
CA GLU A 526 -7.04 -13.40 13.02
C GLU A 526 -7.73 -12.22 12.31
N LEU A 527 -6.98 -11.15 12.01
CA LEU A 527 -7.51 -10.00 11.28
C LEU A 527 -7.93 -10.36 9.85
N ALA A 528 -7.10 -11.11 9.11
CA ALA A 528 -7.41 -11.55 7.76
C ALA A 528 -8.67 -12.46 7.72
N GLY A 529 -8.80 -13.35 8.70
CA GLY A 529 -9.99 -14.19 8.83
C GLY A 529 -11.25 -13.42 9.19
N PHE A 530 -11.14 -12.43 10.08
CA PHE A 530 -12.26 -11.54 10.39
C PHE A 530 -12.71 -10.75 9.16
N MET A 531 -11.77 -10.26 8.34
CA MET A 531 -12.10 -9.59 7.07
C MET A 531 -12.89 -10.51 6.12
N GLY A 532 -12.51 -11.79 6.02
CA GLY A 532 -13.26 -12.78 5.25
C GLY A 532 -14.67 -13.02 5.78
N LEU A 533 -14.84 -13.15 7.10
CA LEU A 533 -16.16 -13.33 7.73
C LEU A 533 -17.05 -12.07 7.63
N ALA A 534 -16.45 -10.89 7.61
CA ALA A 534 -17.15 -9.62 7.43
C ALA A 534 -17.50 -9.34 5.95
N HIS A 535 -17.25 -10.29 5.04
CA HIS A 535 -17.42 -10.13 3.59
C HIS A 535 -16.66 -8.94 3.00
N VAL A 536 -15.54 -8.54 3.61
CA VAL A 536 -14.65 -7.52 3.07
C VAL A 536 -13.76 -8.17 2.01
N LYS A 537 -13.91 -7.73 0.75
CA LYS A 537 -13.14 -8.27 -0.37
C LYS A 537 -11.64 -7.98 -0.20
N LEU A 538 -10.80 -8.95 -0.51
CA LEU A 538 -9.35 -8.79 -0.52
C LEU A 538 -8.93 -7.94 -1.73
N ASN A 539 -8.53 -6.72 -1.43
CA ASN A 539 -8.01 -5.77 -2.40
C ASN A 539 -6.61 -5.27 -1.97
N PRO A 540 -5.88 -4.58 -2.86
CA PRO A 540 -4.57 -4.06 -2.50
C PRO A 540 -4.53 -3.07 -1.33
N ILE A 541 -5.59 -2.28 -1.12
CA ILE A 541 -5.70 -1.36 0.03
C ILE A 541 -5.79 -2.17 1.34
N SER A 542 -6.60 -3.23 1.34
CA SER A 542 -6.77 -4.15 2.45
C SER A 542 -5.51 -5.00 2.71
N ALA A 543 -4.71 -5.28 1.67
CA ALA A 543 -3.39 -5.88 1.82
C ALA A 543 -2.44 -4.95 2.59
N VAL A 544 -2.47 -3.65 2.30
CA VAL A 544 -1.71 -2.66 3.06
C VAL A 544 -2.20 -2.57 4.49
N THR A 545 -3.52 -2.60 4.75
CA THR A 545 -4.00 -2.56 6.14
C THR A 545 -3.53 -3.78 6.94
N LEU A 546 -3.52 -4.98 6.35
CA LEU A 546 -2.93 -6.18 6.97
C LEU A 546 -1.43 -6.01 7.27
N ILE A 547 -0.67 -5.43 6.34
CA ILE A 547 0.75 -5.09 6.55
C ILE A 547 0.92 -4.09 7.72
N THR A 548 0.08 -3.05 7.79
CA THR A 548 0.13 -2.09 8.90
C THR A 548 -0.27 -2.70 10.24
N ALA A 549 -1.18 -3.69 10.24
CA ALA A 549 -1.59 -4.39 11.44
C ALA A 549 -0.43 -5.19 12.07
N VAL A 550 0.49 -5.73 11.25
CA VAL A 550 1.73 -6.35 11.76
C VAL A 550 2.53 -5.34 12.58
N GLY A 551 2.76 -4.13 12.05
CA GLY A 551 3.51 -3.07 12.71
C GLY A 551 2.85 -2.62 14.02
N ILE A 552 1.56 -2.28 13.94
CA ILE A 552 0.78 -1.83 15.12
C ILE A 552 0.69 -2.95 16.18
N GLY A 553 0.56 -4.21 15.77
CA GLY A 553 0.54 -5.36 16.68
C GLY A 553 1.83 -5.53 17.48
N VAL A 554 2.98 -5.15 16.90
CA VAL A 554 4.28 -5.18 17.60
C VAL A 554 4.34 -4.15 18.73
N GLU A 555 3.67 -3.01 18.60
CA GLU A 555 3.59 -2.00 19.67
C GLU A 555 3.00 -2.62 20.95
N PHE A 556 1.88 -3.32 20.82
CA PHE A 556 1.20 -3.92 21.97
C PHE A 556 1.96 -5.09 22.59
N THR A 557 2.63 -5.90 21.78
CA THR A 557 3.31 -7.13 22.25
C THR A 557 4.73 -6.88 22.77
N ALA A 558 5.51 -6.01 22.12
CA ALA A 558 6.89 -5.76 22.48
C ALA A 558 7.03 -5.04 23.84
N HIS A 559 6.13 -4.09 24.15
CA HIS A 559 6.11 -3.39 25.44
C HIS A 559 5.90 -4.35 26.62
N VAL A 560 4.95 -5.28 26.48
CA VAL A 560 4.62 -6.27 27.51
C VAL A 560 5.78 -7.24 27.68
N VAL A 561 6.36 -7.76 26.59
CA VAL A 561 7.48 -8.72 26.67
C VAL A 561 8.73 -8.07 27.26
N LEU A 562 9.06 -6.82 26.89
CA LEU A 562 10.19 -6.11 27.47
C LEU A 562 10.00 -5.88 28.98
N ALA A 563 8.80 -5.49 29.41
CA ALA A 563 8.50 -5.33 30.83
C ALA A 563 8.54 -6.66 31.59
N PHE A 564 8.07 -7.76 30.98
CA PHE A 564 8.17 -9.08 31.58
C PHE A 564 9.63 -9.51 31.75
N LEU A 565 10.47 -9.29 30.72
CA LEU A 565 11.90 -9.64 30.76
C LEU A 565 12.69 -8.83 31.79
N THR A 566 12.32 -7.57 32.02
CA THR A 566 13.00 -6.68 32.98
C THR A 566 12.49 -6.79 34.41
N SER A 567 11.28 -7.32 34.63
CA SER A 567 10.74 -7.60 35.97
C SER A 567 11.48 -8.75 36.69
N LEU A 568 11.65 -8.61 37.99
CA LEU A 568 12.29 -9.59 38.88
C LEU A 568 11.26 -10.46 39.61
N GLY A 569 11.64 -11.68 39.98
CA GLY A 569 10.81 -12.59 40.79
C GLY A 569 10.40 -13.88 40.08
N THR A 570 9.43 -14.59 40.64
CA THR A 570 8.84 -15.81 40.06
C THR A 570 8.01 -15.50 38.81
N ARG A 571 7.67 -16.50 37.99
CA ARG A 571 6.86 -16.31 36.77
C ARG A 571 5.55 -15.55 37.03
N HIS A 572 4.91 -15.80 38.18
CA HIS A 572 3.66 -15.14 38.56
C HIS A 572 3.88 -13.69 39.02
N GLU A 573 4.94 -13.43 39.79
CA GLU A 573 5.29 -12.08 40.26
C GLU A 573 5.73 -11.19 39.09
N ARG A 574 6.53 -11.74 38.16
CA ARG A 574 6.97 -11.05 36.95
C ARG A 574 5.79 -10.63 36.06
N MET A 575 4.82 -11.53 35.87
CA MET A 575 3.59 -11.23 35.14
C MET A 575 2.77 -10.14 35.84
N GLU A 576 2.63 -10.22 37.15
CA GLU A 576 1.92 -9.21 37.94
C GLU A 576 2.57 -7.82 37.83
N GLU A 577 3.89 -7.75 37.95
CA GLU A 577 4.63 -6.49 37.89
C GLU A 577 4.64 -5.90 36.48
N CYS A 578 4.82 -6.74 35.46
CA CYS A 578 4.70 -6.36 34.05
C CYS A 578 3.35 -5.68 33.75
N LEU A 579 2.25 -6.32 34.15
CA LEU A 579 0.90 -5.80 33.92
C LEU A 579 0.68 -4.47 34.66
N LYS A 580 1.17 -4.33 35.90
CA LYS A 580 1.03 -3.07 36.67
C LYS A 580 1.65 -1.87 35.96
N HIS A 581 2.82 -2.04 35.33
CA HIS A 581 3.50 -0.95 34.67
C HIS A 581 3.00 -0.69 33.24
N MET A 582 2.64 -1.74 32.47
CA MET A 582 2.36 -1.60 31.04
C MET A 582 0.88 -1.51 30.66
N PHE A 583 -0.05 -1.93 31.52
CA PHE A 583 -1.47 -2.00 31.17
C PHE A 583 -2.09 -0.64 30.82
N VAL A 584 -1.90 0.37 31.67
CA VAL A 584 -2.48 1.72 31.48
C VAL A 584 -1.96 2.38 30.18
N PRO A 585 -0.63 2.44 29.92
CA PRO A 585 -0.14 2.99 28.66
C PRO A 585 -0.66 2.30 27.40
N VAL A 586 -0.71 0.95 27.41
CA VAL A 586 -1.14 0.14 26.27
C VAL A 586 -2.60 0.40 25.95
N ILE A 587 -3.47 0.45 26.96
CA ILE A 587 -4.90 0.76 26.78
C ILE A 587 -5.10 2.19 26.28
N HIS A 588 -4.37 3.17 26.81
CA HIS A 588 -4.43 4.54 26.28
C HIS A 588 -3.93 4.65 24.83
N GLY A 589 -2.88 3.91 24.47
CA GLY A 589 -2.42 3.80 23.08
C GLY A 589 -3.49 3.18 22.16
N GLY A 590 -4.08 2.07 22.59
CA GLY A 590 -5.19 1.41 21.87
C GLY A 590 -6.42 2.31 21.70
N MET A 591 -6.85 3.00 22.76
CA MET A 591 -7.97 3.94 22.66
C MET A 591 -7.64 5.14 21.76
N SER A 592 -6.39 5.62 21.77
CA SER A 592 -5.98 6.71 20.89
C SER A 592 -6.00 6.30 19.42
N THR A 593 -5.58 5.09 19.07
CA THR A 593 -5.64 4.60 17.69
C THR A 593 -7.09 4.39 17.24
N LEU A 594 -7.95 3.86 18.11
CA LEU A 594 -9.38 3.72 17.86
C LEU A 594 -10.08 5.07 17.66
N LEU A 595 -9.80 6.08 18.49
CA LEU A 595 -10.35 7.44 18.36
C LEU A 595 -9.89 8.20 17.11
N VAL A 596 -8.80 7.78 16.47
CA VAL A 596 -8.33 8.38 15.21
C VAL A 596 -9.06 7.77 14.01
N ILE A 597 -9.50 6.51 14.13
CA ILE A 597 -10.16 5.77 13.05
C ILE A 597 -11.66 6.03 13.03
N ILE A 598 -12.29 6.17 14.20
CA ILE A 598 -13.68 6.63 14.36
C ILE A 598 -13.74 8.11 14.04
#